data_AF-A0A8T4ID55-F1
#
_entry.id   AF-A0A8T4ID55-F1
#
_cell.length_a   1.000
_cell.length_b   1.000
_cell.length_c   1.000
_cell.angle_alpha   90.00
_cell.angle_beta   90.00
_cell.angle_gamma   90.00
#
_symmetry.space_group_name_H-M   'P 1'
#
loop_
_entity.id
_entity.type
_entity.pdbx_description
1 polymer ?
#
loop_
_entity_poly.entity_id
_entity_poly.type
_entity_poly.pdbx_seq_one_letter_code
_entity_poly.pdbx_strand_id
1 'polypeptide(L)'
;MDEIPSRPSLAQTFAKALQISAKKRGYRAFIPVRMILTLAVGIGVSRFVPDTAWRSDNLGAMATLYGGILAFNALLLAVGWNAFSRIYDAISEEEFSEFLKRYNMFDLHIMFISLVHITLASAAIMSFAGLISLLLPIGAEISKWILAIILFLSVYSLTEAMRATTMMNDLVWDKAHATKGSGNVHNLNQKN
;
A
#
# COMPACT_ATOMS: atom_id res chain seq x y z
N MET A 1 30.28 -21.21 10.79
CA MET A 1 29.57 -19.93 10.97
C MET A 1 28.70 -19.80 9.74
N ASP A 2 27.42 -20.12 9.87
CA ASP A 2 26.49 -19.99 8.76
C ASP A 2 26.29 -18.49 8.48
N GLU A 3 26.54 -18.07 7.25
CA GLU A 3 26.28 -16.69 6.84
C GLU A 3 24.79 -16.40 7.02
N ILE A 4 24.46 -15.45 7.88
CA ILE A 4 23.08 -14.98 8.03
C ILE A 4 22.67 -14.42 6.67
N PRO A 5 21.68 -15.02 5.97
CA PRO A 5 21.30 -14.58 4.63
C PRO A 5 20.87 -13.12 4.69
N SER A 6 21.53 -12.27 3.89
CA SER A 6 21.22 -10.85 3.84
C SER A 6 19.82 -10.64 3.27
N ARG A 7 19.05 -9.73 3.89
CA ARG A 7 17.69 -9.40 3.45
C ARG A 7 17.74 -8.91 1.99
N PRO A 8 16.98 -9.50 1.05
CA PRO A 8 17.01 -9.07 -0.33
C PRO A 8 16.56 -7.61 -0.44
N SER A 9 17.23 -6.85 -1.30
CA SER A 9 16.87 -5.44 -1.50
C SER A 9 15.45 -5.32 -2.08
N LEU A 10 14.73 -4.26 -1.69
CA LEU A 10 13.38 -3.98 -2.20
C LEU A 10 13.38 -3.91 -3.74
N ALA A 11 14.40 -3.27 -4.33
CA ALA A 11 14.56 -3.14 -5.76
C ALA A 11 14.70 -4.50 -6.48
N GLN A 12 15.49 -5.43 -5.95
CA GLN A 12 15.65 -6.77 -6.53
C GLN A 12 14.36 -7.58 -6.45
N THR A 13 13.68 -7.55 -5.30
CA THR A 13 12.40 -8.25 -5.10
C THR A 13 11.32 -7.68 -6.02
N PHE A 14 11.31 -6.35 -6.19
CA PHE A 14 10.39 -5.67 -7.10
C PHE A 14 10.65 -6.04 -8.55
N ALA A 15 11.90 -6.04 -8.99
CA ALA A 15 12.27 -6.48 -10.34
C ALA A 15 11.83 -7.93 -10.60
N LYS A 16 12.03 -8.83 -9.63
CA LYS A 16 11.58 -10.23 -9.70
C LYS A 16 10.06 -10.33 -9.78
N ALA A 17 9.34 -9.60 -8.95
CA ALA A 17 7.87 -9.56 -8.97
C ALA A 17 7.31 -9.02 -10.30
N LEU A 18 7.95 -7.98 -10.84
CA LEU A 18 7.63 -7.39 -12.13
C LEU A 18 7.88 -8.39 -13.26
N GLN A 19 9.00 -9.12 -13.23
CA GLN A 19 9.33 -10.16 -14.21
C GLN A 19 8.32 -11.31 -14.17
N ILE A 20 7.93 -11.77 -12.97
CA ILE A 20 6.88 -12.80 -12.81
C ILE A 20 5.54 -12.28 -13.35
N SER A 21 5.19 -11.03 -13.06
CA SER A 21 3.97 -10.40 -13.58
C SER A 21 3.99 -10.27 -15.11
N ALA A 22 5.14 -9.89 -15.69
CA ALA A 22 5.33 -9.77 -17.13
C ALA A 22 5.19 -11.12 -17.83
N LYS A 23 5.69 -12.21 -17.25
CA LYS A 23 5.48 -13.56 -17.79
C LYS A 23 3.99 -13.96 -17.83
N LYS A 24 3.19 -13.54 -16.83
CA LYS A 24 1.76 -13.89 -16.75
C LYS A 24 0.85 -12.97 -17.59
N ARG A 25 1.15 -11.67 -17.65
CA ARG A 25 0.25 -10.65 -18.22
C ARG A 25 0.82 -9.92 -19.44
N GLY A 26 2.03 -10.29 -19.89
CA GLY A 26 2.74 -9.64 -20.98
C GLY A 26 3.07 -8.18 -20.67
N TYR A 27 3.08 -7.33 -21.72
CA TYR A 27 3.40 -5.90 -21.60
C TYR A 27 2.45 -5.12 -20.67
N ARG A 28 1.24 -5.62 -20.43
CA ARG A 28 0.28 -4.99 -19.50
C ARG A 28 0.76 -5.02 -18.05
N ALA A 29 1.72 -5.87 -17.69
CA ALA A 29 2.32 -5.89 -16.36
C ALA A 29 3.11 -4.62 -16.03
N PHE A 30 3.61 -3.90 -17.05
CA PHE A 30 4.40 -2.69 -16.88
C PHE A 30 3.56 -1.42 -16.77
N ILE A 31 2.29 -1.48 -17.20
CA ILE A 31 1.39 -0.33 -17.16
C ILE A 31 0.60 -0.38 -15.85
N PRO A 32 0.84 0.54 -14.89
CA PRO A 32 0.12 0.55 -13.63
C PRO A 32 -1.27 1.17 -13.84
N VAL A 33 -2.17 0.45 -14.52
CA VAL A 33 -3.50 0.94 -14.94
C VAL A 33 -4.26 1.61 -13.78
N ARG A 34 -4.23 1.02 -12.59
CA ARG A 34 -4.88 1.60 -11.41
C ARG A 34 -4.30 2.96 -11.02
N MET A 35 -2.97 3.09 -11.06
CA MET A 35 -2.29 4.35 -10.77
C MET A 35 -2.70 5.43 -11.78
N ILE A 36 -2.84 5.06 -13.06
CA ILE A 36 -3.32 5.97 -14.10
C ILE A 36 -4.77 6.37 -13.85
N LEU A 37 -5.65 5.42 -13.51
CA LEU A 37 -7.06 5.69 -13.23
C LEU A 37 -7.22 6.60 -12.00
N THR A 38 -6.51 6.33 -10.90
CA THR A 38 -6.59 7.19 -9.71
C THR A 38 -6.00 8.57 -9.95
N LEU A 39 -4.97 8.68 -10.80
CA LEU A 39 -4.40 9.97 -11.21
C LEU A 39 -5.40 10.76 -12.06
N ALA A 40 -6.06 10.10 -13.01
CA ALA A 40 -7.09 10.71 -13.83
C ALA A 40 -8.27 11.23 -12.99
N VAL A 41 -8.69 10.48 -11.97
CA VAL A 41 -9.70 10.92 -10.99
C VAL A 41 -9.22 12.17 -10.24
N GLY A 42 -7.98 12.16 -9.72
CA GLY A 42 -7.43 13.31 -9.01
C GLY A 42 -7.37 14.58 -9.86
N ILE A 43 -6.90 14.46 -11.11
CA ILE A 43 -6.86 15.57 -12.07
C ILE A 43 -8.28 16.05 -12.41
N GLY A 44 -9.20 15.11 -12.67
CA GLY A 44 -10.59 15.44 -13.02
C GLY A 44 -11.29 16.23 -11.92
N VAL A 45 -11.18 15.76 -10.67
CA VAL A 45 -11.78 16.44 -9.51
C VAL A 45 -11.13 17.80 -9.28
N SER A 46 -9.79 17.90 -9.34
CA SER A 46 -9.12 19.19 -9.06
C SER A 46 -9.39 20.25 -10.14
N ARG A 47 -9.57 19.84 -11.39
CA ARG A 47 -9.94 20.73 -12.50
C ARG A 47 -11.38 21.20 -12.43
N PHE A 48 -12.25 20.45 -11.73
CA PHE A 48 -13.64 20.84 -11.51
C PHE A 48 -13.79 21.92 -10.41
N VAL A 49 -12.76 22.10 -9.55
CA VAL A 49 -12.76 23.15 -8.52
C VAL A 49 -12.51 24.52 -9.18
N PRO A 50 -13.43 25.49 -9.05
CA PRO A 50 -13.29 26.79 -9.69
C PRO A 50 -12.16 27.62 -9.09
N ASP A 51 -11.57 28.52 -9.87
CA ASP A 51 -10.45 29.37 -9.43
C ASP A 51 -10.79 30.26 -8.24
N THR A 52 -12.06 30.63 -8.10
CA THR A 52 -12.56 31.41 -6.96
C THR A 52 -12.42 30.70 -5.63
N ALA A 53 -12.42 29.35 -5.62
CA ALA A 53 -12.28 28.56 -4.41
C ALA A 53 -10.87 28.68 -3.77
N TRP A 54 -9.87 29.10 -4.54
CA TRP A 54 -8.48 29.27 -4.09
C TRP A 54 -8.17 30.69 -3.61
N ARG A 55 -9.16 31.58 -3.61
CA ARG A 55 -9.01 32.97 -3.13
C ARG A 55 -9.04 33.02 -1.60
N SER A 56 -8.53 34.11 -1.05
CA SER A 56 -8.36 34.32 0.39
C SER A 56 -9.68 34.26 1.19
N ASP A 57 -10.79 34.63 0.57
CA ASP A 57 -12.15 34.55 1.12
C ASP A 57 -12.65 33.12 1.33
N ASN A 58 -12.08 32.14 0.62
CA ASN A 58 -12.50 30.73 0.67
C ASN A 58 -11.49 29.80 1.36
N LEU A 59 -10.44 30.34 1.99
CA LEU A 59 -9.39 29.54 2.64
C LEU A 59 -9.94 28.60 3.72
N GLY A 60 -10.99 29.00 4.44
CA GLY A 60 -11.63 28.16 5.45
C GLY A 60 -12.25 26.88 4.86
N ALA A 61 -12.86 26.97 3.67
CA ALA A 61 -13.43 25.82 2.98
C ALA A 61 -12.32 24.89 2.47
N MET A 62 -11.25 25.43 1.90
CA MET A 62 -10.09 24.64 1.48
C MET A 62 -9.41 23.97 2.68
N ALA A 63 -9.18 24.69 3.78
CA ALA A 63 -8.60 24.13 5.00
C ALA A 63 -9.44 22.96 5.54
N THR A 64 -10.78 23.09 5.51
CA THR A 64 -11.70 22.01 5.89
C THR A 64 -11.55 20.80 4.96
N LEU A 65 -11.48 21.01 3.64
CA LEU A 65 -11.27 19.94 2.66
C LEU A 65 -9.94 19.21 2.88
N TYR A 66 -8.82 19.94 2.95
CA TYR A 66 -7.50 19.36 3.20
C TYR A 66 -7.41 18.68 4.56
N GLY A 67 -8.02 19.27 5.60
CA GLY A 67 -8.11 18.67 6.93
C GLY A 67 -8.89 17.35 6.93
N GLY A 68 -10.00 17.28 6.19
CA GLY A 68 -10.78 16.05 6.01
C GLY A 68 -9.99 14.97 5.28
N ILE A 69 -9.28 15.32 4.20
CA ILE A 69 -8.43 14.38 3.46
C ILE A 69 -7.25 13.90 4.32
N LEU A 70 -6.63 14.79 5.10
CA LEU A 70 -5.57 14.44 6.03
C LEU A 70 -6.07 13.47 7.11
N ALA A 71 -7.21 13.76 7.73
CA ALA A 71 -7.82 12.89 8.73
C ALA A 71 -8.13 11.50 8.15
N PHE A 72 -8.69 11.45 6.94
CA PHE A 72 -8.94 10.21 6.22
C PHE A 72 -7.65 9.41 5.96
N ASN A 73 -6.60 10.04 5.42
CA ASN A 73 -5.34 9.37 5.13
C ASN A 73 -4.60 8.93 6.40
N ALA A 74 -4.67 9.71 7.48
CA ALA A 74 -4.13 9.34 8.78
C ALA A 74 -4.87 8.12 9.36
N LEU A 75 -6.19 8.08 9.22
CA LEU A 75 -6.99 6.92 9.63
C LEU A 75 -6.64 5.68 8.80
N LEU A 76 -6.52 5.80 7.47
CA LEU A 76 -6.09 4.70 6.60
C LEU A 76 -4.70 4.19 6.98
N LEU A 77 -3.76 5.10 7.27
CA LEU A 77 -2.42 4.73 7.72
C LEU A 77 -2.47 3.98 9.04
N ALA A 78 -3.24 4.45 10.03
CA ALA A 78 -3.38 3.80 11.34
C ALA A 78 -4.01 2.40 11.23
N VAL A 79 -5.09 2.27 10.46
CA VAL A 79 -5.76 0.98 10.21
C VAL A 79 -4.83 0.02 9.48
N GLY A 80 -4.15 0.51 8.43
CA GLY A 80 -3.16 -0.25 7.68
C GLY A 80 -2.05 -0.76 8.59
N TRP A 81 -1.45 0.12 9.39
CA TRP A 81 -0.37 -0.22 10.32
C TRP A 81 -0.76 -1.35 11.27
N ASN A 82 -1.95 -1.26 11.87
CA ASN A 82 -2.47 -2.30 12.76
C ASN A 82 -2.69 -3.64 12.04
N ALA A 83 -3.25 -3.62 10.82
CA ALA A 83 -3.44 -4.84 10.03
C ALA A 83 -2.09 -5.48 9.66
N PHE A 84 -1.09 -4.67 9.31
CA PHE A 84 0.24 -5.17 8.97
C PHE A 84 1.00 -5.75 10.15
N SER A 85 0.84 -5.20 11.36
CA SER A 85 1.41 -5.80 12.58
C SER A 85 0.96 -7.26 12.72
N ARG A 86 -0.34 -7.53 12.53
CA ARG A 86 -0.88 -8.90 12.60
C ARG A 86 -0.35 -9.82 11.51
N ILE A 87 -0.10 -9.28 10.31
CA ILE A 87 0.54 -10.03 9.23
C ILE A 87 1.99 -10.36 9.59
N TYR A 88 2.74 -9.42 10.17
CA TYR A 88 4.10 -9.68 10.63
C TYR A 88 4.13 -10.74 11.74
N ASP A 89 3.23 -10.65 12.70
CA ASP A 89 3.09 -11.66 13.76
C ASP A 89 2.82 -13.05 13.14
N ALA A 90 1.87 -13.15 12.21
CA ALA A 90 1.55 -14.40 11.53
C ALA A 90 2.72 -14.96 10.71
N ILE A 91 3.47 -14.10 10.01
CA ILE A 91 4.65 -14.49 9.20
C ILE A 91 5.86 -14.83 10.09
N SER A 92 5.90 -14.32 11.33
CA SER A 92 7.00 -14.58 12.26
C SER A 92 6.95 -15.96 12.92
N GLU A 93 5.80 -16.65 12.85
CA GLU A 93 5.68 -18.03 13.33
C GLU A 93 6.55 -18.97 12.48
N GLU A 94 7.41 -19.76 13.15
CA GLU A 94 8.47 -20.55 12.52
C GLU A 94 7.94 -21.47 11.41
N GLU A 95 6.93 -22.29 11.70
CA GLU A 95 6.34 -23.23 10.75
C GLU A 95 5.78 -22.55 9.49
N PHE A 96 5.12 -21.40 9.66
CA PHE A 96 4.51 -20.67 8.55
C PHE A 96 5.54 -19.87 7.75
N SER A 97 6.56 -19.33 8.42
CA SER A 97 7.71 -18.68 7.78
C SER A 97 8.46 -19.66 6.88
N GLU A 98 8.73 -20.87 7.38
CA GLU A 98 9.36 -21.93 6.59
C GLU A 98 8.53 -22.35 5.38
N PHE A 99 7.21 -22.48 5.56
CA PHE A 99 6.28 -22.72 4.45
C PHE A 99 6.40 -21.62 3.39
N LEU A 100 6.33 -20.35 3.77
CA LEU A 100 6.42 -19.22 2.84
C LEU A 100 7.79 -19.15 2.13
N LYS A 101 8.88 -19.46 2.84
CA LYS A 101 10.23 -19.53 2.26
C LYS A 101 10.34 -20.66 1.24
N ARG A 102 9.79 -21.85 1.54
CA ARG A 102 9.78 -23.01 0.64
C ARG A 102 9.14 -22.69 -0.72
N TYR A 103 8.12 -21.85 -0.74
CA TYR A 103 7.43 -21.44 -1.97
C TYR A 103 7.91 -20.10 -2.56
N ASN A 104 9.04 -19.53 -2.09
CA ASN A 104 9.55 -18.22 -2.52
C ASN A 104 8.52 -17.08 -2.40
N MET A 105 7.59 -17.18 -1.45
CA MET A 105 6.53 -16.19 -1.26
C MET A 105 6.88 -15.15 -0.19
N PHE A 106 7.76 -15.48 0.75
CA PHE A 106 8.10 -14.63 1.90
C PHE A 106 8.52 -13.20 1.50
N ASP A 107 9.51 -13.07 0.60
CA ASP A 107 10.01 -11.76 0.17
C ASP A 107 8.98 -10.93 -0.58
N LEU A 108 8.11 -11.58 -1.37
CA LEU A 108 7.03 -10.92 -2.11
C LEU A 108 6.01 -10.31 -1.15
N HIS A 109 5.68 -11.01 -0.07
CA HIS A 109 4.74 -10.52 0.95
C HIS A 109 5.33 -9.33 1.70
N ILE A 110 6.59 -9.42 2.15
CA ILE A 110 7.28 -8.31 2.81
C ILE A 110 7.38 -7.08 1.92
N MET A 111 7.78 -7.26 0.66
CA MET A 111 7.88 -6.17 -0.30
C MET A 111 6.52 -5.50 -0.52
N PHE A 112 5.46 -6.28 -0.70
CA PHE A 112 4.12 -5.74 -0.86
C PHE A 112 3.73 -4.88 0.36
N ILE A 113 3.91 -5.40 1.58
CA ILE A 113 3.61 -4.67 2.81
C ILE A 113 4.40 -3.35 2.88
N SER A 114 5.70 -3.36 2.55
CA SER A 114 6.52 -2.14 2.52
C SER A 114 6.01 -1.12 1.50
N LEU A 115 5.60 -1.55 0.30
CA LEU A 115 5.07 -0.65 -0.72
C LEU A 115 3.74 -0.02 -0.29
N VAL A 116 2.85 -0.79 0.36
CA VAL A 116 1.58 -0.24 0.86
C VAL A 116 1.83 0.78 1.97
N HIS A 117 2.77 0.51 2.89
CA HIS A 117 3.15 1.49 3.93
C HIS A 117 3.67 2.79 3.36
N ILE A 118 4.61 2.72 2.41
CA ILE A 118 5.16 3.90 1.76
C ILE A 118 4.02 4.69 1.11
N THR A 119 3.10 4.00 0.43
CA THR A 119 1.95 4.64 -0.23
C THR A 119 1.03 5.34 0.76
N LEU A 120 0.66 4.69 1.87
CA LEU A 120 -0.19 5.26 2.92
C LEU A 120 0.49 6.46 3.61
N ALA A 121 1.77 6.33 3.95
CA ALA A 121 2.55 7.38 4.58
C ALA A 121 2.72 8.59 3.64
N SER A 122 3.03 8.36 2.37
CA SER A 122 3.10 9.42 1.35
C SER A 122 1.78 10.15 1.20
N ALA A 123 0.64 9.45 1.20
CA ALA A 123 -0.67 10.10 1.13
C ALA A 123 -0.93 11.02 2.33
N ALA A 124 -0.61 10.57 3.56
CA ALA A 124 -0.76 11.37 4.77
C ALA A 124 0.18 12.59 4.78
N ILE A 125 1.47 12.38 4.49
CA ILE A 125 2.47 13.46 4.44
C ILE A 125 2.11 14.50 3.38
N MET A 126 1.70 14.07 2.19
CA MET A 126 1.31 14.98 1.12
C MET A 126 0.02 15.75 1.47
N SER A 127 -0.92 15.12 2.17
CA SER A 127 -2.13 15.82 2.65
C SER A 127 -1.79 16.90 3.66
N PHE A 128 -0.88 16.61 4.59
CA PHE A 128 -0.39 17.59 5.55
C PHE A 128 0.37 18.72 4.85
N ALA A 129 1.26 18.40 3.90
CA ALA A 129 1.95 19.41 3.09
C ALA A 129 0.97 20.28 2.30
N GLY A 130 -0.09 19.70 1.75
CA GLY A 130 -1.17 20.43 1.07
C GLY A 130 -1.88 21.40 1.99
N LEU A 131 -2.15 21.02 3.24
CA LEU A 131 -2.73 21.91 4.24
C LEU A 131 -1.79 23.07 4.58
N ILE A 132 -0.49 22.81 4.77
CA ILE A 132 0.52 23.86 4.99
C ILE A 132 0.66 24.79 3.78
N SER A 133 0.47 24.26 2.56
CA SER A 133 0.57 25.03 1.33
C SER A 133 -0.46 26.16 1.25
N LEU A 134 -1.59 26.07 1.96
CA LEU A 134 -2.60 27.13 2.04
C LEU A 134 -2.07 28.40 2.74
N LEU A 135 -1.00 28.30 3.53
CA LEU A 135 -0.36 29.43 4.19
C LEU A 135 0.64 30.17 3.29
N LEU A 136 0.95 29.60 2.13
CA LEU A 136 1.91 30.15 1.17
C LEU A 136 1.15 30.86 0.04
N PRO A 137 1.70 31.96 -0.54
CA PRO A 137 1.08 32.68 -1.65
C PRO A 137 1.25 31.91 -2.98
N ILE A 138 0.65 30.72 -3.05
CA ILE A 138 0.74 29.81 -4.20
C ILE A 138 -0.41 30.13 -5.17
N GLY A 139 -0.12 30.14 -6.48
CA GLY A 139 -1.13 30.34 -7.50
C GLY A 139 -2.17 29.21 -7.55
N ALA A 140 -3.38 29.52 -8.04
CA ALA A 140 -4.49 28.56 -8.14
C ALA A 140 -4.12 27.31 -8.95
N GLU A 141 -3.40 27.45 -10.07
CA GLU A 141 -3.01 26.29 -10.90
C GLU A 141 -2.08 25.32 -10.16
N ILE A 142 -1.13 25.81 -9.36
CA ILE A 142 -0.27 24.94 -8.54
C ILE A 142 -1.10 24.27 -7.45
N SER A 143 -2.03 25.00 -6.83
CA SER A 143 -2.93 24.46 -5.81
C SER A 143 -3.84 23.34 -6.35
N LYS A 144 -4.31 23.45 -7.60
CA LYS A 144 -5.05 22.37 -8.29
C LYS A 144 -4.18 21.13 -8.52
N TRP A 145 -2.90 21.30 -8.85
CA TRP A 145 -1.97 20.17 -8.99
C TRP A 145 -1.68 19.49 -7.65
N ILE A 146 -1.48 20.28 -6.60
CA ILE A 146 -1.32 19.76 -5.22
C ILE A 146 -2.56 18.93 -4.84
N LEU A 147 -3.76 19.46 -5.03
CA LEU A 147 -5.01 18.74 -4.78
C LEU A 147 -5.10 17.46 -5.63
N ALA A 148 -4.76 17.52 -6.92
CA ALA A 148 -4.79 16.35 -7.80
C ALA A 148 -3.87 15.23 -7.29
N ILE A 149 -2.65 15.56 -6.88
CA ILE A 149 -1.67 14.61 -6.35
C ILE A 149 -2.16 13.99 -5.04
N ILE A 150 -2.73 14.81 -4.15
CA ILE A 150 -3.27 14.34 -2.88
C ILE A 150 -4.46 13.41 -3.10
N LEU A 151 -5.41 13.76 -3.97
CA LEU A 151 -6.53 12.90 -4.30
C LEU A 151 -6.07 11.60 -4.98
N PHE A 152 -5.13 11.69 -5.92
CA PHE A 152 -4.48 10.52 -6.53
C PHE A 152 -3.93 9.57 -5.46
N LEU A 153 -3.10 10.10 -4.55
CA LEU A 153 -2.48 9.30 -3.48
C LEU A 153 -3.51 8.75 -2.50
N SER A 154 -4.56 9.51 -2.17
CA SER A 154 -5.61 9.09 -1.24
C SER A 154 -6.44 7.94 -1.80
N VAL A 155 -6.87 8.05 -3.07
CA VAL A 155 -7.64 6.98 -3.72
C VAL A 155 -6.73 5.77 -3.97
N TYR A 156 -5.49 6.00 -4.42
CA TYR A 156 -4.55 4.91 -4.66
C TYR A 156 -4.20 4.15 -3.37
N SER A 157 -3.93 4.87 -2.27
CA SER A 157 -3.65 4.26 -0.97
C SER A 157 -4.84 3.47 -0.42
N LEU A 158 -6.07 3.96 -0.62
CA LEU A 158 -7.29 3.21 -0.31
C LEU A 158 -7.35 1.90 -1.11
N THR A 159 -7.07 1.92 -2.41
CA THR A 159 -7.06 0.69 -3.21
C THR A 159 -6.00 -0.31 -2.74
N GLU A 160 -4.82 0.17 -2.36
CA GLU A 160 -3.76 -0.69 -1.83
C GLU A 160 -4.07 -1.24 -0.43
N ALA A 161 -4.74 -0.46 0.42
CA ALA A 161 -5.25 -0.91 1.72
C ALA A 161 -6.26 -2.06 1.56
N MET A 162 -7.23 -1.93 0.65
CA MET A 162 -8.20 -3.01 0.38
C MET A 162 -7.52 -4.30 -0.11
N ARG A 163 -6.46 -4.18 -0.92
CA ARG A 163 -5.68 -5.34 -1.37
C ARG A 163 -4.89 -5.98 -0.24
N ALA A 164 -4.35 -5.17 0.66
CA ALA A 164 -3.69 -5.67 1.86
C ALA A 164 -4.66 -6.47 2.75
N THR A 165 -5.90 -6.01 2.90
CA THR A 165 -6.95 -6.76 3.60
C THR A 165 -7.24 -8.10 2.93
N THR A 166 -7.34 -8.12 1.59
CA THR A 166 -7.56 -9.37 0.84
C THR A 166 -6.42 -10.35 1.06
N MET A 167 -5.17 -9.89 0.93
CA MET A 167 -3.97 -10.69 1.17
C MET A 167 -3.88 -11.18 2.63
N MET A 168 -4.30 -10.36 3.60
CA MET A 168 -4.37 -10.78 4.99
C MET A 168 -5.35 -11.95 5.18
N ASN A 169 -6.53 -11.87 4.56
CA ASN A 169 -7.52 -12.95 4.61
C ASN A 169 -6.99 -14.23 3.95
N ASP A 170 -6.31 -14.10 2.81
CA ASP A 170 -5.67 -15.24 2.12
C ASP A 170 -4.59 -15.88 2.99
N LEU A 171 -3.73 -15.08 3.62
CA LEU A 171 -2.70 -15.59 4.53
C LEU A 171 -3.28 -16.30 5.76
N VAL A 172 -4.33 -15.76 6.35
CA VAL A 172 -5.03 -16.38 7.48
C VAL A 172 -5.65 -17.71 7.06
N TRP A 173 -6.24 -17.76 5.87
CA TRP A 173 -6.77 -18.99 5.30
C TRP A 173 -5.68 -20.04 5.08
N ASP A 174 -4.58 -19.66 4.43
CA ASP A 174 -3.45 -20.55 4.15
C ASP A 174 -2.83 -21.09 5.44
N LYS A 175 -2.64 -20.23 6.44
CA LYS A 175 -2.15 -20.61 7.76
C LYS A 175 -3.06 -21.66 8.44
N ALA A 176 -4.38 -21.48 8.37
CA ALA A 176 -5.35 -22.41 8.95
C ALA A 176 -5.38 -23.79 8.25
N HIS A 177 -4.91 -23.87 6.99
CA HIS A 177 -4.87 -25.12 6.22
C HIS A 177 -3.47 -25.77 6.22
N ALA A 178 -2.39 -24.99 6.29
CA ALA A 178 -1.02 -25.49 6.39
C ALA A 178 -0.81 -26.31 7.68
N THR A 179 -1.37 -25.83 8.79
CA THR A 179 -1.33 -26.51 10.10
C THR A 179 -2.10 -27.85 10.12
N LYS A 180 -3.16 -27.98 9.30
CA LYS A 180 -3.89 -29.26 9.16
C LYS A 180 -3.10 -30.32 8.37
N GLY A 181 -2.23 -29.88 7.45
CA GLY A 181 -1.41 -30.78 6.64
C GLY A 181 -0.21 -31.37 7.38
N SER A 182 0.44 -30.61 8.28
CA SER A 182 1.65 -31.06 8.99
C SER A 182 1.35 -32.16 10.02
N GLY A 183 0.19 -32.14 10.67
CA GLY A 183 -0.23 -33.14 11.65
C GLY A 183 -0.38 -34.57 11.09
N ASN A 184 -0.70 -34.71 9.80
CA ASN A 184 -0.80 -36.02 9.15
C ASN A 184 0.57 -36.61 8.78
N VAL A 185 1.56 -35.76 8.48
CA VAL A 185 2.92 -36.23 8.13
C VAL A 185 3.65 -36.72 9.38
N HIS A 186 3.41 -36.12 10.54
CA HIS A 186 4.08 -36.54 11.78
C HIS A 186 3.57 -37.90 12.30
N ASN A 187 2.27 -38.21 12.10
CA ASN A 187 1.68 -39.51 12.46
C ASN A 187 2.12 -40.67 11.54
N LEU A 188 2.59 -40.39 10.33
CA LEU A 188 3.07 -41.41 9.40
C LEU A 188 4.52 -41.84 9.71
N ASN A 189 5.35 -40.93 10.23
CA ASN A 189 6.73 -41.23 10.61
C ASN A 189 6.88 -41.89 11.99
N GLN A 190 5.82 -41.99 12.80
CA GLN A 190 5.84 -42.75 14.06
C GLN A 190 5.37 -44.20 13.93
N LYS A 191 4.95 -44.63 12.73
CA LYS A 191 4.49 -46.00 12.46
C LYS A 191 5.51 -46.88 11.73
N ASN A 192 6.71 -46.37 11.50
CA ASN A 192 7.86 -47.11 10.97
C ASN A 192 9.00 -47.06 11.99
#